data_AF-A0A2Z6T6A8-F1
#
_entry.id   AF-A0A2Z6T6A8-F1
#
_cell.length_a   1.000
_cell.length_b   1.000
_cell.length_c   1.000
_cell.angle_alpha   90.00
_cell.angle_beta   90.00
_cell.angle_gamma   90.00
#
_symmetry.space_group_name_H-M   'P 1'
#
loop_
_entity.id
_entity.type
_entity.pdbx_description
1 polymer ?
#
loop_
_entity_poly.entity_id
_entity_poly.type
_entity_poly.pdbx_seq_one_letter_code
_entity_poly.pdbx_strand_id
1 'polypeptide(L)' 'MSKKLKQYSVSEVAKMLKVSPRTIRFYDEKNLVSPMRVEENGYRVYSE' A
#
# COMPACT_ATOMS: atom_id res chain seq x y z
N MET A 1 -8.95 -14.48 -19.14
CA MET A 1 -7.96 -13.39 -19.08
C MET A 1 -7.56 -13.18 -17.63
N SER A 2 -6.31 -13.46 -17.26
CA SER A 2 -5.85 -13.34 -15.87
C SER A 2 -5.51 -11.87 -15.56
N LYS A 3 -6.35 -11.20 -14.76
CA LYS A 3 -6.14 -9.80 -14.36
C LYS A 3 -4.91 -9.73 -13.43
N LYS A 4 -3.77 -9.26 -13.93
CA LYS A 4 -2.58 -8.98 -13.10
C LYS A 4 -2.94 -7.88 -12.11
N LEU A 5 -3.16 -8.24 -10.84
CA LEU A 5 -3.18 -7.28 -9.74
C LEU A 5 -1.79 -6.63 -9.66
N LYS A 6 -1.73 -5.32 -9.93
CA LYS A 6 -0.51 -4.55 -9.71
C LYS A 6 -0.31 -4.45 -8.20
N GLN A 7 0.86 -4.87 -7.74
CA GLN A 7 1.28 -4.76 -6.35
C GLN A 7 2.12 -3.49 -6.20
N TYR A 8 1.82 -2.68 -5.20
CA TYR A 8 2.51 -1.43 -4.91
C TYR A 8 3.01 -1.41 -3.47
N SER A 9 4.25 -0.96 -3.27
CA SER A 9 4.77 -0.65 -1.94
C SER A 9 4.18 0.66 -1.37
N VAL A 10 4.28 0.85 -0.05
CA VAL A 10 3.97 2.14 0.63
C VAL A 10 4.56 3.35 -0.11
N SER A 11 5.78 3.21 -0.63
CA SER A 11 6.52 4.27 -1.32
C SER A 11 5.97 4.58 -2.72
N GLU A 12 5.41 3.60 -3.42
CA GLU A 12 4.79 3.78 -4.74
C GLU A 12 3.40 4.39 -4.61
N VAL A 13 2.58 3.90 -3.66
CA VAL A 13 1.27 4.49 -3.34
C VAL A 13 1.44 5.96 -2.91
N ALA A 14 2.44 6.24 -2.05
CA ALA A 14 2.77 7.61 -1.64
C ALA A 14 3.13 8.52 -2.83
N LYS A 15 3.98 8.05 -3.76
CA LYS A 15 4.32 8.79 -4.99
C LYS A 15 3.11 9.02 -5.89
N MET A 16 2.28 8.00 -6.10
CA MET A 16 1.09 8.06 -6.95
C MET A 16 0.07 9.08 -6.43
N LEU A 17 -0.20 9.05 -5.12
CA LEU A 17 -1.13 9.98 -4.46
C LEU A 17 -0.49 11.33 -4.12
N LYS A 18 0.80 11.54 -4.42
CA LYS A 18 1.60 12.74 -4.07
C LYS A 18 1.60 13.08 -2.57
N VAL A 19 1.49 12.06 -1.71
CA VAL A 19 1.55 12.20 -0.24
C VAL A 19 2.86 11.63 0.31
N SER A 20 3.12 11.82 1.61
CA SER A 20 4.26 11.18 2.26
C SER A 20 4.01 9.69 2.54
N PRO A 21 5.04 8.82 2.59
CA PRO A 21 4.90 7.45 3.10
C PRO A 21 4.37 7.38 4.55
N ARG A 22 4.55 8.44 5.35
CA ARG A 22 3.95 8.57 6.69
C ARG A 22 2.43 8.78 6.61
N THR A 23 1.94 9.50 5.60
CA THR A 23 0.50 9.69 5.35
C THR A 23 -0.18 8.36 5.03
N ILE A 24 0.45 7.50 4.21
CA ILE A 24 -0.07 6.17 3.91
C ILE A 24 -0.11 5.29 5.18
N ARG A 25 0.95 5.31 6.00
CA ARG A 25 0.96 4.59 7.29
C ARG A 25 -0.12 5.11 8.26
N PHE A 26 -0.34 6.41 8.32
CA PHE A 26 -1.42 6.99 9.13
C PHE A 26 -2.81 6.56 8.64
N TYR A 27 -3.00 6.35 7.33
CA TYR A 27 -4.25 5.82 6.78
C TYR A 27 -4.42 4.31 7.07
N ASP A 28 -3.34 3.53 7.05
CA ASP A 28 -3.30 2.12 7.49
C ASP A 28 -3.61 2.00 9.01
N GLU A 29 -2.97 2.79 9.86
CA GLU A 29 -3.27 2.94 11.30
C GLU A 29 -4.73 3.35 11.59
N LYS A 30 -5.39 4.00 10.63
CA LYS A 30 -6.81 4.42 10.71
C LYS A 30 -7.77 3.44 10.02
N ASN A 31 -7.29 2.32 9.47
CA ASN A 31 -8.05 1.37 8.66
C ASN A 31 -8.75 2.03 7.44
N LEU A 32 -8.21 3.13 6.94
CA LEU A 32 -8.68 3.84 5.73
C LEU A 32 -8.06 3.25 4.45
N VAL A 33 -6.87 2.66 4.54
CA VAL A 33 -6.17 1.99 3.43
C VAL A 33 -5.50 0.73 3.95
N SER A 34 -6.18 -0.41 3.85
CA SER A 34 -5.63 -1.71 4.26
C SER A 34 -4.69 -2.30 3.18
N PRO A 35 -3.54 -2.88 3.55
CA PRO A 35 -2.70 -3.62 2.61
C PRO A 35 -3.37 -4.93 2.18
N MET A 36 -3.14 -5.34 0.92
CA MET A 36 -3.63 -6.63 0.38
C MET A 36 -2.90 -7.82 1.03
N ARG A 37 -1.63 -7.63 1.38
CA ARG A 37 -0.81 -8.58 2.17
C ARG A 37 0.18 -7.81 3.04
N VAL A 38 0.43 -8.35 4.23
CA VAL A 38 1.60 -8.03 5.04
C VAL A 38 2.56 -9.20 4.90
N GLU A 39 3.79 -8.91 4.51
CA GLU A 39 4.87 -9.89 4.39
C GLU A 39 5.41 -10.26 5.78
N GLU A 40 6.01 -11.45 5.91
CA GLU A 40 6.61 -11.91 7.19
C GLU A 40 7.74 -10.99 7.68
N ASN A 41 8.36 -10.22 6.78
CA ASN A 41 9.37 -9.20 7.04
C ASN A 41 8.77 -7.82 7.44
N GLY A 42 7.45 -7.71 7.59
CA GLY A 42 6.72 -6.48 7.94
C GLY A 42 6.46 -5.52 6.77
N TYR A 43 6.85 -5.84 5.54
CA TYR A 43 6.51 -5.02 4.37
C TYR A 43 4.99 -5.09 4.07
N ARG A 44 4.43 -3.93 3.72
CA ARG A 44 3.02 -3.78 3.34
C ARG A 44 2.90 -3.62 1.84
N VAL A 45 2.12 -4.49 1.21
CA VAL A 45 1.86 -4.47 -0.23
C VAL A 45 0.38 -4.17 -0.46
N TYR A 46 0.12 -3.12 -1.24
CA TYR A 46 -1.22 -2.68 -1.65
C TYR A 46 -1.50 -3.13 -3.08
N SER A 47 -2.76 -3.12 -3.48
CA SER A 47 -3.19 -3.42 -4.85
C SER A 47 -3.92 -2.24 -5.51
N GLU A 48 -4.05 -2.32 -6.84
CA GLU A 48 -5.05 -1.60 -7.64
C GLU A 48 -6.44 -2.25 -7.54
#